data_AF-A0A7Y8U5M4-F1
#
_entry.id   AF-A0A7Y8U5M4-F1
#
_cell.length_a   1.000
_cell.length_b   1.000
_cell.length_c   1.000
_cell.angle_alpha   90.00
_cell.angle_beta   90.00
_cell.angle_gamma   90.00
#
_symmetry.space_group_name_H-M   'P 1'
#
loop_
_entity.id
_entity.type
_entity.pdbx_description
1 polymer ?
#
loop_
_entity_poly.entity_id
_entity_poly.type
_entity_poly.pdbx_seq_one_letter_code
_entity_poly.pdbx_strand_id
1 'polypeptide(L)' 'MQDDDGIPYKNTKYIAFLENGSVFESVTDDQGYTNPIKTMNKEKVSIHLKINNYLDI' A
#
# COMPACT_ATOMS: atom_id res chain seq x y z
N MET A 1 -3.62 -2.09 6.78
CA MET A 1 -4.71 -1.54 5.94
C MET A 1 -5.95 -2.35 6.23
N GLN A 2 -7.03 -1.66 6.57
CA GLN A 2 -8.32 -2.25 6.94
C GLN A 2 -9.44 -1.32 6.50
N ASP A 3 -10.64 -1.84 6.34
CA ASP A 3 -11.83 -1.03 6.13
C ASP A 3 -12.32 -0.37 7.43
N ASP A 4 -13.42 0.36 7.32
CA ASP A 4 -14.02 1.10 8.44
C ASP A 4 -14.58 0.19 9.54
N ASP A 5 -14.89 -1.06 9.21
CA ASP A 5 -15.33 -2.10 10.15
C ASP A 5 -14.14 -2.85 10.80
N GLY A 6 -12.90 -2.48 10.44
CA GLY A 6 -11.68 -3.08 10.95
C GLY A 6 -11.32 -4.41 10.30
N ILE A 7 -11.98 -4.80 9.20
CA ILE A 7 -11.62 -5.98 8.43
C ILE A 7 -10.37 -5.67 7.61
N PRO A 8 -9.27 -6.43 7.79
CA PRO A 8 -8.05 -6.16 7.07
C PRO A 8 -8.22 -6.46 5.57
N TYR A 9 -7.65 -5.60 4.74
CA TYR A 9 -7.49 -5.86 3.31
C TYR A 9 -6.38 -6.87 3.11
N LYS A 10 -6.70 -8.17 3.22
CA LYS A 10 -5.76 -9.28 3.09
C LYS A 10 -5.47 -9.61 1.63
N ASN A 11 -4.22 -9.91 1.31
CA ASN A 11 -3.82 -10.34 -0.03
C ASN A 11 -4.30 -9.37 -1.13
N THR A 12 -4.36 -8.08 -0.82
CA THR A 12 -4.87 -7.02 -1.70
C THR A 12 -3.70 -6.29 -2.35
N LYS A 13 -3.74 -6.15 -3.67
CA LYS A 13 -2.73 -5.38 -4.41
C LYS A 13 -2.73 -3.93 -3.95
N TYR A 14 -1.56 -3.31 -3.90
CA TYR A 14 -1.40 -1.88 -3.66
C TYR A 14 -0.26 -1.31 -4.48
N ILE A 15 -0.29 0.01 -4.67
CA ILE A 15 0.77 0.79 -5.31
C ILE A 15 1.30 1.79 -4.29
N ALA A 16 2.62 1.81 -4.11
CA ALA A 16 3.30 2.82 -3.30
C ALA A 16 3.99 3.85 -4.20
N PHE A 17 3.77 5.12 -3.90
CA PHE A 17 4.36 6.28 -4.57
C PHE A 17 5.31 6.97 -3.59
N LEU A 18 6.59 7.01 -3.94
CA LEU A 18 7.63 7.67 -3.16
C LEU A 18 7.80 9.11 -3.64
N GLU A 19 8.20 9.99 -2.71
CA GLU A 19 8.46 11.40 -3.00
C GLU A 19 9.56 11.59 -4.05
N ASN A 20 10.52 10.66 -4.12
CA ASN A 20 11.56 10.66 -5.15
C ASN A 20 11.07 10.24 -6.57
N GLY A 21 9.77 9.93 -6.73
CA GLY A 21 9.16 9.52 -8.00
C GLY A 21 9.19 8.00 -8.25
N SER A 22 9.82 7.21 -7.40
CA SER A 22 9.78 5.74 -7.49
C SER A 22 8.37 5.22 -7.22
N VAL A 23 7.98 4.21 -7.97
CA VAL A 23 6.69 3.53 -7.84
C VAL A 23 6.91 2.03 -7.80
N PHE A 24 6.22 1.34 -6.91
CA PHE A 24 6.20 -0.13 -6.92
C PHE A 24 4.83 -0.68 -6.53
N GLU A 25 4.53 -1.85 -7.08
CA GLU A 25 3.33 -2.62 -6.77
C GLU A 25 3.69 -3.80 -5.87
N SER A 26 2.84 -4.08 -4.89
CA SER A 26 2.96 -5.27 -4.03
C SER A 26 1.57 -5.69 -3.55
N VAL A 27 1.52 -6.65 -2.62
CA VAL A 27 0.30 -7.21 -2.04
C VAL A 27 0.42 -7.16 -0.52
N THR A 28 -0.67 -6.81 0.17
CA THR A 28 -0.73 -6.88 1.63
C THR A 28 -0.70 -8.33 2.13
N ASP A 29 -0.22 -8.55 3.36
CA ASP A 29 -0.22 -9.87 3.97
C ASP A 29 -1.62 -10.30 4.48
N ASP A 30 -1.69 -11.48 5.12
CA ASP A 30 -2.92 -12.05 5.69
C ASP A 30 -3.50 -11.25 6.87
N GLN A 31 -2.83 -10.21 7.34
CA GLN A 31 -3.28 -9.28 8.37
C GLN A 31 -3.46 -7.86 7.81
N GLY A 32 -3.29 -7.66 6.50
CA GLY A 32 -3.44 -6.36 5.84
C GLY A 32 -2.22 -5.44 5.98
N TYR A 33 -1.05 -5.94 6.39
CA TYR A 33 0.17 -5.13 6.44
C TYR A 33 0.84 -5.03 5.06
N THR A 34 1.46 -3.88 4.81
CA THR A 34 2.34 -3.68 3.65
C THR A 34 3.72 -4.26 3.93
N ASN A 35 4.46 -4.60 2.87
CA ASN A 35 5.87 -4.94 2.99
C ASN A 35 6.67 -3.74 3.54
N PRO A 36 7.76 -3.97 4.30
CA PRO A 36 8.65 -2.91 4.73
C PRO A 36 9.22 -2.12 3.56
N ILE A 37 8.98 -0.81 3.55
CA ILE A 37 9.51 0.12 2.55
C ILE A 37 10.78 0.72 3.13
N LYS A 38 11.93 0.46 2.49
CA LYS A 38 13.24 0.94 2.94
C LYS A 38 13.74 1.99 1.95
N THR A 39 14.05 3.16 2.46
CA THR A 39 14.52 4.31 1.69
C THR A 39 15.86 4.78 2.25
N MET A 40 16.70 5.37 1.38
CA MET A 40 18.01 5.91 1.80
C MET A 40 17.85 7.14 2.69
N ASN A 41 16.83 7.96 2.41
CA ASN A 41 16.49 9.16 3.16
C ASN A 41 15.04 9.06 3.66
N LYS A 42 14.72 9.82 4.71
CA LYS A 42 13.32 9.98 5.13
C LYS A 42 12.55 10.67 4.01
N GLU A 43 11.50 10.03 3.51
CA GLU A 43 10.65 10.55 2.46
C GLU A 43 9.18 10.19 2.73
N LYS A 44 8.27 10.97 2.15
CA LYS A 44 6.85 10.63 2.19
C LYS A 44 6.57 9.47 1.26
N VAL A 45 5.64 8.61 1.70
CA VAL A 45 5.12 7.51 0.90
C VAL A 45 3.60 7.60 0.90
N SER A 46 3.01 7.69 -0.29
CA SER A 46 1.56 7.49 -0.47
C SER A 46 1.32 6.05 -0.88
N ILE A 47 0.33 5.39 -0.28
CA ILE A 47 0.00 4.01 -0.64
C ILE A 47 -1.49 3.93 -0.94
N HIS A 48 -1.82 3.30 -2.06
CA HIS A 48 -3.19 3.10 -2.53
C HIS A 48 -3.44 1.62 -2.83
N LEU A 49 -4.45 1.02 -2.21
CA LEU A 49 -5.00 -0.29 -2.54
C LEU A 49 -5.65 -0.29 -3.93
N LYS A 50 -5.56 -1.44 -4.60
CA LYS A 50 -6.23 -1.71 -5.87
C LYS A 50 -7.48 -2.57 -5.62
N ILE A 51 -8.63 -1.92 -5.50
CA ILE A 51 -9.93 -2.53 -5.20
C ILE A 51 -10.78 -2.51 -6.47
N ASN A 52 -11.27 -3.67 -6.92
CA ASN A 52 -12.11 -3.78 -8.13
C ASN A 52 -11.50 -3.12 -9.39
N ASN A 53 -10.17 -3.18 -9.53
CA ASN A 53 -9.37 -2.52 -10.57
C ASN A 53 -9.27 -0.98 -10.48
N TYR A 54 -9.77 -0.36 -9.41
CA TYR A 54 -9.60 1.06 -9.11
C TYR A 54 -8.60 1.24 -7.97
N LEU A 55 -7.94 2.41 -7.92
CA LEU A 55 -7.15 2.83 -6.77
C LEU A 55 -8.04 3.58 -5.78
N ASP A 56 -7.83 3.38 -4.48
CA ASP A 56 -8.46 4.14 -3.40
C ASP A 56 -7.75 5.50 -3.21
N ILE A 57 -8.15 6.49 -3.98
CA ILE A 57 -7.55 7.84 -3.98
C ILE A 57 -8.38 8.82 -3.16
#